data_AF-A0A538TQ07-F1
#
_entry.id   AF-A0A538TQ07-F1
#
_cell.length_a   1.000
_cell.length_b   1.000
_cell.length_c   1.000
_cell.angle_alpha   90.00
_cell.angle_beta   90.00
_cell.angle_gamma   90.00
#
_symmetry.space_group_name_H-M   'P 1'
#
loop_
_entity.id
_entity.type
_entity.pdbx_description
1 polymer ?
#
loop_
_entity_poly.entity_id
_entity_poly.type
_entity_poly.pdbx_seq_one_letter_code
_entity_poly.pdbx_strand_id
1 'polypeptide(L)'
;MKLLRKLFGMEKAPAPRLEHRGSREFDLRGFEAILHYKFKDPELARQALTHRSYLHSQPEKGVGESNERMEFLGDSVVGLVVNEFLYRKFTSLREGELTKMKSLLVSRVILSRTAKLMGLAGYVLLSEAETGSGGRDPFARCTRS
;
A
#
# COMPACT_ATOMS: atom_id res chain seq x y z
N MET A 1 4.03 13.86 -13.84
CA MET A 1 5.22 13.01 -14.15
C MET A 1 6.56 13.66 -13.76
N LYS A 2 6.83 14.95 -14.07
CA LYS A 2 8.11 15.61 -13.71
C LYS A 2 8.30 15.91 -12.21
N LEU A 3 7.22 16.17 -11.46
CA LEU A 3 7.28 16.58 -10.04
C LEU A 3 7.72 15.44 -9.10
N LEU A 4 7.10 14.26 -9.20
CA LEU A 4 7.42 13.09 -8.35
C LEU A 4 8.86 12.59 -8.56
N ARG A 5 9.33 12.57 -9.81
CA ARG A 5 10.67 12.08 -10.15
C ARG A 5 11.78 13.02 -9.65
N LYS A 6 11.51 14.32 -9.65
CA LYS A 6 12.41 15.35 -9.10
C LYS A 6 12.39 15.41 -7.57
N LEU A 7 11.28 15.02 -6.94
CA LEU A 7 11.12 15.07 -5.48
C LEU A 7 11.71 13.85 -4.75
N PHE A 8 11.60 12.67 -5.34
CA PHE A 8 11.90 11.40 -4.67
C PHE A 8 13.12 10.65 -5.21
N GLY A 9 13.80 11.15 -6.27
CA GLY A 9 15.04 10.53 -6.76
C GLY A 9 14.92 9.03 -7.07
N MET A 10 13.71 8.56 -7.41
CA MET A 10 13.45 7.15 -7.65
C MET A 10 14.00 6.76 -9.01
N GLU A 11 15.27 6.35 -9.05
CA GLU A 11 15.74 5.51 -10.14
C GLU A 11 14.97 4.19 -10.13
N LYS A 12 14.69 3.71 -11.34
CA LYS A 12 13.78 2.61 -11.60
C LYS A 12 14.42 1.32 -11.07
N ALA A 13 14.16 0.94 -9.82
CA ALA A 13 14.42 -0.42 -9.39
C ALA A 13 13.63 -1.34 -10.33
N PRO A 14 14.26 -2.36 -10.94
CA PRO A 14 13.54 -3.30 -11.79
C PRO A 14 12.41 -3.90 -10.95
N ALA A 15 11.17 -3.73 -11.42
CA ALA A 15 10.03 -4.35 -10.76
C ALA A 15 10.36 -5.85 -10.62
N PRO A 16 10.33 -6.43 -9.41
CA PRO A 16 10.55 -7.86 -9.26
C PRO A 16 9.57 -8.57 -10.19
N ARG A 17 10.06 -9.55 -10.95
CA ARG A 17 9.21 -10.43 -11.75
C ARG A 17 8.24 -11.08 -10.76
N LEU A 18 6.98 -10.63 -10.78
CA LEU A 18 5.89 -11.24 -10.03
C LEU A 18 5.62 -12.59 -10.70
N GLU A 19 6.43 -13.59 -10.40
CA GLU A 19 6.04 -14.97 -10.66
C GLU A 19 4.76 -15.20 -9.85
N HIS A 20 3.65 -15.42 -10.57
CA HIS A 20 2.37 -15.76 -9.99
C HIS A 20 2.49 -17.09 -9.23
N ARG A 21 2.98 -17.04 -7.99
CA ARG A 21 2.73 -18.10 -7.03
C ARG A 21 1.27 -17.96 -6.61
N GLY A 22 0.43 -18.81 -7.18
CA GLY A 22 -0.94 -19.06 -6.72
C GLY A 22 -1.00 -19.68 -5.33
N SER A 23 -0.22 -19.17 -4.38
CA SER A 23 -0.13 -19.68 -3.03
C SER A 23 -1.15 -18.93 -2.18
N ARG A 24 -2.14 -19.64 -1.66
CA ARG A 24 -3.07 -19.17 -0.62
C ARG A 24 -2.38 -18.82 0.72
N GLU A 25 -1.06 -18.73 0.72
CA GLU A 25 -0.18 -18.80 1.87
C GLU A 25 0.66 -17.52 1.97
N PHE A 26 0.77 -17.02 3.19
CA PHE A 26 1.42 -15.75 3.51
C PHE A 26 2.95 -15.86 3.40
N ASP A 27 3.54 -15.18 2.41
CA ASP A 27 5.00 -15.09 2.26
C ASP A 27 5.58 -13.90 3.06
N LEU A 28 5.86 -14.15 4.34
CA LEU A 28 6.49 -13.15 5.22
C LEU A 28 7.88 -12.75 4.73
N ARG A 29 8.69 -13.71 4.25
CA ARG A 29 10.10 -13.45 3.92
C ARG A 29 10.21 -12.55 2.70
N GLY A 30 9.41 -12.81 1.67
CA GLY A 30 9.32 -11.94 0.50
C GLY A 30 8.83 -10.54 0.87
N PHE A 31 7.81 -10.45 1.73
CA PHE A 31 7.26 -9.18 2.19
C PHE A 31 8.28 -8.34 2.98
N GLU A 32 8.99 -8.95 3.93
CA GLU A 32 10.07 -8.30 4.69
C GLU A 32 11.21 -7.83 3.79
N ALA A 33 11.53 -8.60 2.74
CA ALA A 33 12.59 -8.26 1.80
C ALA A 33 12.24 -7.01 0.97
N ILE A 34 11.00 -6.88 0.46
CA ILE A 34 10.59 -5.69 -0.30
C ILE A 34 10.44 -4.44 0.56
N LEU A 35 10.12 -4.60 1.85
CA LEU A 35 10.03 -3.48 2.79
C LEU A 35 11.38 -3.10 3.40
N HIS A 36 12.41 -3.93 3.22
CA HIS A 36 13.67 -3.82 3.94
C HIS A 36 13.48 -3.69 5.46
N TYR A 37 12.49 -4.42 5.99
CA TYR A 37 12.07 -4.34 7.38
C TYR A 37 11.73 -5.73 7.91
N LYS A 38 12.21 -6.04 9.12
CA LYS A 38 11.89 -7.28 9.84
C LYS A 38 10.81 -7.03 10.86
N PHE A 39 9.70 -7.75 10.76
CA PHE A 39 8.61 -7.62 11.73
C PHE A 39 8.97 -8.34 13.02
N LYS A 40 8.75 -7.67 14.16
CA LYS A 40 8.87 -8.31 15.48
C LYS A 40 7.76 -9.33 15.70
N ASP A 41 6.57 -9.04 15.17
CA ASP A 41 5.40 -9.89 15.22
C ASP A 41 4.94 -10.19 13.79
N PRO A 42 5.12 -11.44 13.31
CA PRO A 42 4.63 -11.90 12.01
C PRO A 42 3.12 -11.74 11.81
N GLU A 43 2.32 -11.82 12.88
CA GLU A 43 0.85 -11.72 12.76
C GLU A 43 0.41 -10.30 12.41
N LEU A 44 1.16 -9.27 12.85
CA LEU A 44 0.90 -7.90 12.41
C LEU A 44 1.13 -7.73 10.90
N ALA A 45 2.16 -8.37 10.35
CA ALA A 45 2.41 -8.35 8.92
C ALA A 45 1.32 -9.09 8.14
N ARG A 46 0.87 -10.24 8.66
CA ARG A 46 -0.24 -10.99 8.07
C ARG A 46 -1.54 -10.18 8.11
N GLN A 47 -1.86 -9.55 9.23
CA GLN A 47 -3.04 -8.70 9.40
C GLN A 47 -3.00 -7.51 8.44
N ALA A 48 -1.86 -6.81 8.33
CA ALA A 48 -1.71 -5.66 7.43
C ALA A 48 -1.98 -6.00 5.96
N LEU A 49 -1.70 -7.24 5.56
CA LEU A 49 -1.94 -7.75 4.21
C LEU A 49 -3.30 -8.45 4.03
N THR A 50 -4.08 -8.62 5.09
CA THR A 50 -5.39 -9.30 5.03
C THR A 50 -6.51 -8.31 4.70
N HIS A 51 -7.02 -8.38 3.47
CA HIS A 51 -8.21 -7.63 3.08
C HIS A 51 -9.49 -8.32 3.62
N ARG A 52 -10.53 -7.53 3.93
CA ARG A 52 -11.82 -8.04 4.42
C ARG A 52 -12.45 -9.13 3.54
N SER A 53 -12.24 -9.07 2.22
CA SER A 53 -12.78 -10.09 1.30
C SER A 53 -12.17 -11.48 1.52
N TYR A 54 -10.90 -11.55 1.95
CA TYR A 54 -10.23 -12.81 2.26
C TYR A 54 -10.90 -13.51 3.44
N LEU A 55 -11.22 -12.76 4.51
CA LEU A 55 -11.91 -13.27 5.70
C LEU A 55 -13.30 -13.83 5.36
N HIS A 56 -14.09 -13.08 4.58
CA HIS A 56 -15.43 -13.55 4.18
C HIS A 56 -15.40 -14.85 3.36
N SER A 57 -14.28 -15.14 2.69
CA SER A 57 -14.13 -16.37 1.90
C SER A 57 -13.63 -17.58 2.69
N GLN A 58 -13.24 -17.43 3.96
CA GLN A 58 -12.72 -18.52 4.80
C GLN A 58 -13.37 -18.52 6.20
N PRO A 59 -14.68 -18.78 6.32
CA PRO A 59 -15.39 -18.78 7.61
C PRO A 59 -14.87 -19.81 8.61
N GLU A 60 -14.28 -20.91 8.13
CA GLU A 60 -13.79 -22.04 8.93
C GLU A 60 -12.49 -21.75 9.71
N LYS A 61 -11.71 -20.73 9.32
CA LYS A 61 -10.35 -20.48 9.86
C LYS A 61 -10.29 -19.53 11.07
N GLY A 62 -11.44 -19.25 11.69
CA GLY A 62 -11.55 -18.31 12.79
C GLY A 62 -11.62 -16.86 12.33
N VAL A 63 -12.20 -16.01 13.17
CA VAL A 63 -12.38 -14.58 12.91
C VAL A 63 -11.04 -13.86 13.09
N GLY A 64 -10.20 -13.87 12.06
CA GLY A 64 -9.05 -12.96 11.99
C GLY A 64 -9.51 -11.51 11.78
N GLU A 65 -8.72 -10.53 12.21
CA GLU A 65 -8.99 -9.11 11.90
C GLU A 65 -8.53 -8.75 10.48
N SER A 66 -9.28 -7.89 9.80
CA SER A 66 -8.87 -7.28 8.53
C SER A 66 -7.83 -6.18 8.79
N ASN A 67 -7.23 -5.68 7.71
CA ASN A 67 -6.36 -4.52 7.77
C ASN A 67 -7.10 -3.18 7.94
N GLU A 68 -8.44 -3.13 8.04
CA GLU A 68 -9.21 -1.87 8.05
C GLU A 68 -8.82 -0.95 9.23
N ARG A 69 -8.58 -1.52 10.42
CA ARG A 69 -8.10 -0.74 11.58
C ARG A 69 -6.67 -0.22 11.40
N MET A 70 -5.81 -1.02 10.77
CA MET A 70 -4.44 -0.63 10.46
C MET A 70 -4.40 0.42 9.35
N GLU A 71 -5.31 0.36 8.38
CA GLU A 71 -5.48 1.37 7.32
C GLU A 71 -5.88 2.71 7.93
N PHE A 72 -6.85 2.71 8.85
CA PHE A 72 -7.27 3.92 9.56
C PHE A 72 -6.11 4.59 10.31
N LEU A 73 -5.32 3.81 11.05
CA LEU A 73 -4.13 4.32 11.73
C LEU A 73 -3.06 4.79 10.73
N GLY A 74 -2.83 3.99 9.69
CA GLY A 74 -1.81 4.22 8.67
C GLY A 74 -2.03 5.51 7.88
N ASP A 75 -3.27 5.86 7.58
CA ASP A 75 -3.60 7.12 6.89
C ASP A 75 -3.14 8.35 7.69
N SER A 76 -3.36 8.32 9.01
CA SER A 76 -2.89 9.37 9.91
C SER A 76 -1.36 9.44 9.97
N VAL A 77 -0.68 8.28 10.03
CA VAL A 77 0.79 8.20 10.07
C VAL A 77 1.41 8.72 8.78
N VAL A 78 0.91 8.28 7.62
CA VAL A 78 1.38 8.76 6.31
C VAL A 78 1.14 10.27 6.18
N GLY A 79 -0.04 10.75 6.61
CA GLY A 79 -0.37 12.17 6.63
C GLY A 79 0.59 12.99 7.49
N LEU A 80 1.00 12.49 8.66
CA LEU A 80 1.96 13.13 9.55
C LEU A 80 3.35 13.21 8.92
N VAL A 81 3.86 12.09 8.39
CA VAL A 81 5.21 12.05 7.78
C VAL A 81 5.28 12.96 6.55
N VAL A 82 4.24 12.98 5.71
CA VAL A 82 4.18 13.90 4.56
C VAL A 82 4.11 15.35 5.02
N ASN A 83 3.32 15.65 6.05
CA ASN A 83 3.26 17.00 6.62
C ASN A 83 4.63 17.47 7.11
N GLU A 84 5.33 16.63 7.88
CA GLU A 84 6.67 16.95 8.39
C GLU A 84 7.66 17.18 7.24
N PHE A 85 7.66 16.30 6.24
CA PHE A 85 8.51 16.43 5.05
C PHE A 85 8.25 17.74 4.32
N LEU A 86 6.97 18.08 4.07
CA LEU A 86 6.60 19.30 3.37
C LEU A 86 6.98 20.56 4.16
N TYR A 87 6.72 20.56 5.46
CA TYR A 87 7.07 21.66 6.38
C TYR A 87 8.58 21.94 6.37
N ARG A 88 9.40 20.90 6.50
CA ARG A 88 10.87 21.03 6.54
C ARG A 88 11.47 21.40 5.18
N LYS A 89 10.93 20.86 4.08
CA LYS A 89 11.53 21.00 2.74
C LYS A 89 11.11 22.29 2.02
N PHE A 90 9.91 22.80 2.29
CA PHE A 90 9.33 23.93 1.55
C PHE A 90 9.02 25.10 2.47
N THR A 91 10.06 25.66 3.08
CA THR A 91 9.95 26.74 4.08
C THR A 91 9.37 28.06 3.54
N SER A 92 9.39 28.26 2.22
CA SER A 92 8.88 29.48 1.58
C SER A 92 7.42 29.40 1.11
N LEU A 93 6.80 28.21 1.14
CA LEU A 93 5.43 28.01 0.65
C LEU A 93 4.39 28.31 1.74
N ARG A 94 3.23 28.80 1.32
CA ARG A 94 2.11 29.05 2.24
C ARG A 94 1.36 27.77 2.57
N GLU A 95 0.63 27.77 3.68
CA GLU A 95 -0.18 26.64 4.15
C GLU A 95 -1.07 26.04 3.04
N GLY A 96 -1.81 26.86 2.30
CA GLY A 96 -2.69 26.37 1.23
C GLY A 96 -1.96 25.65 0.08
N GLU A 97 -0.70 26.00 -0.19
CA GLU A 97 0.14 25.30 -1.19
C GLU A 97 0.60 23.95 -0.64
N LEU A 98 1.06 23.92 0.62
CA LEU A 98 1.44 22.70 1.32
C LEU A 98 0.26 21.72 1.43
N THR A 99 -0.94 22.23 1.73
CA THR A 99 -2.17 21.44 1.80
C THR A 99 -2.52 20.83 0.44
N LYS A 100 -2.41 21.58 -0.67
CA LYS A 100 -2.60 21.02 -2.02
C LYS A 100 -1.57 19.93 -2.35
N MET A 101 -0.32 20.13 -1.98
CA MET A 101 0.74 19.13 -2.19
C MET A 101 0.50 17.88 -1.35
N LYS A 102 0.13 18.04 -0.07
CA LYS A 102 -0.22 16.93 0.82
C LYS A 102 -1.32 16.09 0.20
N SER A 103 -2.46 16.70 -0.16
CA SER A 103 -3.61 15.99 -0.73
C SER A 103 -3.26 15.19 -1.98
N LEU A 104 -2.35 15.69 -2.82
CA LEU A 104 -1.84 14.93 -3.96
C LEU A 104 -0.98 13.74 -3.52
N LEU A 105 -0.02 13.96 -2.62
CA LEU A 105 0.96 12.95 -2.20
C LEU A 105 0.31 11.78 -1.44
N VAL A 106 -0.69 12.06 -0.60
CA VAL A 106 -1.42 11.04 0.16
C VAL A 106 -2.67 10.53 -0.58
N SER A 107 -2.89 10.95 -1.82
CA SER A 107 -4.05 10.50 -2.58
C SER A 107 -3.99 8.99 -2.85
N ARG A 108 -5.17 8.36 -2.86
CA ARG A 108 -5.34 6.94 -3.23
C ARG A 108 -4.60 6.59 -4.52
N VAL A 109 -4.66 7.45 -5.53
CA VAL A 109 -4.02 7.23 -6.84
C VAL A 109 -2.49 7.14 -6.71
N ILE A 110 -1.87 8.05 -5.96
CA ILE A 110 -0.42 8.07 -5.77
C ILE A 110 0.04 6.92 -4.86
N LEU A 111 -0.66 6.67 -3.74
CA LEU A 111 -0.31 5.59 -2.82
C LEU A 111 -0.47 4.21 -3.49
N SER A 112 -1.58 3.99 -4.20
CA SER A 112 -1.82 2.78 -4.99
C SER A 112 -0.72 2.53 -6.02
N ARG A 113 -0.35 3.57 -6.77
CA ARG A 113 0.73 3.47 -7.76
C ARG A 113 2.08 3.16 -7.11
N THR A 114 2.36 3.78 -5.97
CA THR A 114 3.60 3.55 -5.21
C THR A 114 3.64 2.11 -4.71
N ALA A 115 2.55 1.59 -4.16
CA ALA A 115 2.45 0.21 -3.73
C ALA A 115 2.68 -0.78 -4.90
N LYS A 116 2.14 -0.49 -6.09
CA LYS A 116 2.39 -1.28 -7.31
C LYS A 116 3.86 -1.27 -7.73
N LEU A 117 4.52 -0.12 -7.67
CA LEU A 117 5.95 0.00 -7.98
C LEU A 117 6.83 -0.77 -6.99
N MET A 118 6.42 -0.84 -5.72
CA MET A 118 7.09 -1.63 -4.69
C MET A 118 6.80 -3.14 -4.79
N GLY A 119 5.88 -3.57 -5.64
CA GLY A 119 5.45 -4.97 -5.73
C GLY A 119 4.56 -5.43 -4.58
N LEU A 120 4.03 -4.50 -3.76
CA LEU A 120 3.21 -4.82 -2.57
C LEU A 120 1.91 -5.54 -2.92
N ALA A 121 1.32 -5.23 -4.08
CA ALA A 121 0.06 -5.81 -4.53
C ALA A 121 0.10 -7.35 -4.65
N GLY A 122 1.29 -7.94 -4.85
CA GLY A 122 1.46 -9.40 -4.91
C GLY A 122 1.31 -10.11 -3.57
N TYR A 123 1.43 -9.39 -2.45
CA TYR A 123 1.41 -9.95 -1.09
C TYR A 123 0.06 -9.78 -0.39
N VAL A 124 -0.87 -9.01 -0.96
CA VAL A 124 -2.19 -8.78 -0.35
C VAL A 124 -3.05 -10.03 -0.47
N LEU A 125 -3.57 -10.50 0.66
CA LEU A 125 -4.48 -11.62 0.77
C LEU A 125 -5.90 -11.13 0.40
N LEU A 126 -6.42 -11.65 -0.71
CA LEU A 126 -7.73 -11.33 -1.27
C LEU A 126 -8.46 -12.64 -1.57
N SER A 127 -9.80 -12.62 -1.57
CA SER A 127 -10.57 -13.76 -2.09
C SER A 127 -10.35 -13.96 -3.60
N GLU A 128 -10.71 -15.14 -4.11
CA GLU A 128 -10.60 -15.45 -5.55
C GLU A 128 -11.50 -14.53 -6.39
N ALA A 129 -12.73 -14.29 -5.94
CA ALA A 129 -13.66 -13.35 -6.57
C ALA A 129 -13.09 -11.92 -6.62
N GLU A 130 -12.47 -11.48 -5.53
CA GLU A 130 -11.85 -10.16 -5.44
C GLU A 130 -10.58 -10.06 -6.30
N THR A 131 -9.83 -11.14 -6.42
CA THR A 131 -8.67 -11.20 -7.31
C THR A 131 -9.11 -11.09 -8.77
N GLY A 132 -10.17 -11.81 -9.16
CA GLY A 132 -10.72 -11.82 -10.51
C GLY A 132 -11.39 -10.50 -10.94
N SER A 133 -11.88 -9.70 -10.00
CA SER A 133 -12.43 -8.36 -10.26
C SER A 133 -11.35 -7.27 -10.39
N GLY A 134 -10.07 -7.66 -10.38
CA GLY A 134 -8.95 -6.73 -10.43
C GLY A 134 -8.55 -6.20 -9.06
N GLY A 135 -8.85 -6.89 -7.96
CA GLY A 135 -8.48 -6.43 -6.62
C GLY A 135 -6.97 -6.28 -6.40
N ARG A 136 -6.15 -6.99 -7.18
CA ARG A 136 -4.68 -6.84 -7.24
C ARG A 136 -4.23 -5.71 -8.18
N ASP A 137 -5.12 -5.20 -9.02
CA ASP A 137 -4.90 -3.99 -9.82
C ASP A 137 -5.87 -2.88 -9.39
N PRO A 138 -5.50 -2.03 -8.41
CA PRO A 138 -6.34 -0.92 -7.98
C PRO A 138 -6.78 0.06 -9.10
N PHE A 139 -6.18 0.01 -10.30
CA PHE A 139 -6.67 0.74 -11.48
C PHE A 139 -7.88 0.09 -12.15
N ALA A 140 -8.07 -1.23 -12.05
CA ALA A 140 -9.22 -1.94 -12.61
C ALA A 140 -10.54 -1.56 -11.93
N ARG A 141 -10.48 -1.10 -10.67
CA ARG A 141 -11.64 -0.53 -9.96
C ARG A 141 -11.90 0.93 -10.29
N CYS A 142 -10.91 1.65 -10.80
CA CYS A 142 -11.01 3.08 -11.05
C CYS A 142 -11.81 3.43 -12.32
N THR A 143 -12.22 2.43 -13.12
CA THR A 143 -13.09 2.61 -14.31
C THR A 143 -14.57 2.37 -14.01
N ARG A 144 -14.94 2.05 -12.77
CA ARG A 144 -16.33 1.97 -12.31
C ARG A 144 -16.57 2.98 -11.18
N SER A 145 -16.61 4.25 -11.53
CA SER A 145 -17.10 5.34 -10.68
C SER A 145 -17.63 6.44 -11.59
#